data_AF-X5E3P5-F1
#
_entry.id   AF-X5E3P5-F1
#
_cell.length_a   1.000
_cell.length_b   1.000
_cell.length_c   1.000
_cell.angle_alpha   90.00
_cell.angle_beta   90.00
_cell.angle_gamma   90.00
#
_symmetry.space_group_name_H-M   'P 1'
#
loop_
_entity.id
_entity.type
_entity.pdbx_description
1 polymer ?
#
loop_
_entity_poly.entity_id
_entity_poly.type
_entity_poly.pdbx_seq_one_letter_code
_entity_poly.pdbx_strand_id
1 'polypeptide(L)'
;MMDGMKNIDVEAAFESNFLLDENFKYVDIYGKTMNFGAFEKEVHKVFDNLEKVDFSFSAPDVRIVTRDVAIVTMPYKGKFYFPGSTLSFPECGSTLVLQKIDNKWKVIHFHESLQESEFVTTEL
;
A
#
# COMPACT_ATOMS: atom_id res chain seq x y z
N MET A 1 -10.91 -0.81 -16.26
CA MET A 1 -10.61 0.06 -15.11
C MET A 1 -11.49 -0.41 -13.98
N MET A 2 -10.92 -0.73 -12.81
CA MET A 2 -11.74 -0.95 -11.61
C MET A 2 -12.16 0.44 -11.11
N ASP A 3 -13.46 0.67 -10.96
CA ASP A 3 -13.96 1.92 -10.37
C ASP A 3 -13.37 2.10 -8.97
N GLY A 4 -12.95 3.34 -8.65
CA GLY A 4 -12.26 3.69 -7.41
C GLY A 4 -13.00 3.15 -6.18
N MET A 5 -12.26 2.47 -5.32
CA MET A 5 -12.80 1.83 -4.13
C MET A 5 -13.21 2.92 -3.12
N LYS A 6 -14.50 3.30 -3.10
CA LYS A 6 -15.06 4.16 -2.04
C LYS A 6 -15.34 3.34 -0.79
N ASN A 7 -15.06 3.90 0.39
CA ASN A 7 -15.31 3.25 1.69
C ASN A 7 -14.60 1.90 1.85
N ILE A 8 -13.32 1.83 1.44
CA ILE A 8 -12.48 0.69 1.79
C ILE A 8 -12.45 0.59 3.32
N ASP A 9 -12.99 -0.51 3.82
CA ASP A 9 -12.65 -1.00 5.16
C ASP A 9 -11.16 -1.40 5.15
N VAL A 10 -10.37 -0.90 6.10
CA VAL A 10 -8.93 -1.20 6.23
C VAL A 10 -8.70 -2.70 6.34
N GLU A 11 -9.59 -3.40 7.06
CA GLU A 11 -9.57 -4.85 7.17
C GLU A 11 -9.82 -5.50 5.79
N ALA A 12 -10.71 -4.91 4.99
CA ALA A 12 -10.98 -5.36 3.62
C ALA A 12 -9.83 -5.06 2.65
N ALA A 13 -9.15 -3.91 2.72
CA ALA A 13 -8.07 -3.59 1.77
C ALA A 13 -6.73 -4.21 2.11
N PHE A 14 -6.39 -4.28 3.40
CA PHE A 14 -5.05 -4.65 3.82
C PHE A 14 -5.03 -6.00 4.51
N GLU A 15 -5.86 -6.22 5.51
CA GLU A 15 -5.74 -7.41 6.36
C GLU A 15 -6.25 -8.69 5.69
N SER A 16 -7.35 -8.59 4.94
CA SER A 16 -7.94 -9.72 4.21
C SER A 16 -7.34 -9.96 2.83
N ASN A 17 -6.74 -8.94 2.21
CA ASN A 17 -6.16 -9.00 0.86
C ASN A 17 -4.63 -9.14 0.86
N PHE A 18 -3.93 -8.63 1.88
CA PHE A 18 -2.51 -8.89 2.10
C PHE A 18 -2.35 -9.72 3.38
N LEU A 19 -2.09 -11.02 3.21
CA LEU A 19 -1.71 -11.87 4.34
C LEU A 19 -0.33 -11.44 4.84
N LEU A 20 -0.26 -10.47 5.74
CA LEU A 20 1.00 -9.99 6.29
C LEU A 20 1.58 -11.04 7.25
N ASP A 21 2.90 -11.23 7.20
CA ASP A 21 3.60 -12.04 8.19
C ASP A 21 3.78 -11.27 9.51
N GLU A 22 3.88 -11.95 10.65
CA GLU A 22 4.13 -11.31 11.94
C GLU A 22 5.46 -10.54 11.98
N ASN A 23 6.45 -10.99 11.21
CA ASN A 23 7.77 -10.35 11.08
C ASN A 23 7.84 -9.36 9.92
N PHE A 24 6.69 -9.00 9.34
CA PHE A 24 6.56 -8.06 8.24
C PHE A 24 7.34 -6.76 8.48
N LYS A 25 8.01 -6.30 7.41
CA LYS A 25 8.70 -5.02 7.36
C LYS A 25 8.15 -4.15 6.25
N TYR A 26 7.72 -2.95 6.62
CA TYR A 26 7.35 -1.91 5.69
C TYR A 26 8.46 -0.87 5.56
N VAL A 27 8.71 -0.38 4.35
CA VAL A 27 9.56 0.77 4.06
C VAL A 27 8.71 1.79 3.33
N ASP A 28 8.51 2.95 3.95
CA ASP A 28 7.72 4.01 3.35
C ASP A 28 8.50 4.77 2.27
N ILE A 29 7.77 5.64 1.59
CA ILE A 29 8.24 6.55 0.54
C ILE A 29 9.40 7.48 0.97
N TYR A 30 9.67 7.62 2.27
CA TYR A 30 10.77 8.40 2.83
C TYR A 30 11.92 7.52 3.35
N GLY A 31 11.84 6.21 3.15
CA GLY A 31 12.83 5.23 3.63
C GLY A 31 12.67 4.87 5.11
N LYS A 32 11.59 5.28 5.78
CA LYS A 32 11.32 4.92 7.18
C LYS A 32 10.88 3.46 7.23
N THR A 33 11.53 2.70 8.10
CA THR A 33 11.20 1.30 8.34
C THR A 33 10.16 1.14 9.45
N MET A 34 9.11 0.36 9.22
CA MET A 34 8.07 0.05 10.20
C MET A 34 7.85 -1.46 10.32
N ASN A 35 7.47 -1.92 11.51
CA ASN A 35 6.99 -3.28 11.74
C ASN A 35 5.46 -3.34 11.53
N PHE A 36 4.88 -4.54 11.63
CA PHE A 36 3.44 -4.76 11.48
C PHE A 36 2.58 -3.77 12.28
N GLY A 37 2.75 -3.69 13.62
CA GLY A 37 1.90 -2.84 14.45
C GLY A 37 2.06 -1.34 14.20
N ALA A 38 3.28 -0.89 13.84
CA ALA A 38 3.49 0.51 13.45
C ALA A 38 2.87 0.82 12.08
N PHE A 39 2.96 -0.11 11.12
CA PHE A 39 2.33 0.02 9.81
C PHE A 39 0.80 0.04 9.92
N GLU A 40 0.20 -0.93 10.61
CA GLU A 40 -1.23 -1.03 10.89
C GLU A 40 -1.78 0.28 11.47
N LYS A 41 -1.09 0.84 12.49
CA LYS A 41 -1.46 2.12 13.10
C LYS A 41 -1.44 3.29 12.12
N GLU A 42 -0.43 3.39 11.24
CA GLU A 42 -0.36 4.45 10.24
C GLU A 42 -1.44 4.28 9.16
N VAL A 43 -1.71 3.04 8.72
CA VAL A 43 -2.79 2.74 7.78
C VAL A 43 -4.13 3.18 8.37
N HIS A 44 -4.48 2.77 9.59
CA HIS A 44 -5.70 3.23 10.26
C HIS A 44 -5.75 4.75 10.38
N LYS A 45 -4.66 5.40 10.80
CA LYS A 45 -4.62 6.87 10.88
C LYS A 45 -4.93 7.54 9.53
N VAL A 46 -4.50 6.97 8.41
CA VAL A 46 -4.81 7.51 7.08
C VAL A 46 -6.24 7.21 6.67
N PHE A 47 -6.66 5.95 6.73
CA PHE A 47 -7.95 5.52 6.18
C PHE A 47 -9.15 5.90 7.05
N ASP A 48 -9.00 5.96 8.38
CA ASP A 48 -10.08 6.36 9.30
C ASP A 48 -10.46 7.85 9.13
N ASN A 49 -9.55 8.68 8.61
CA ASN A 49 -9.76 10.11 8.37
C ASN A 49 -10.06 10.43 6.90
N LEU A 50 -10.20 9.41 6.05
CA LEU A 50 -10.35 9.57 4.62
C LEU A 50 -11.82 9.73 4.23
N GLU A 51 -12.16 10.74 3.43
CA GLU A 51 -13.50 10.86 2.85
C GLU A 51 -13.66 9.95 1.63
N LYS A 52 -12.59 9.80 0.86
CA LYS A 52 -12.58 9.06 -0.40
C LYS A 52 -11.14 8.70 -0.81
N VAL A 53 -10.98 7.57 -1.50
CA VAL A 53 -9.76 7.27 -2.26
C VAL A 53 -10.08 6.98 -3.74
N ASP A 54 -9.21 7.42 -4.62
CA ASP A 54 -9.14 6.95 -6.00
C ASP A 54 -7.79 6.27 -6.22
N PHE A 55 -7.80 4.97 -6.53
CA PHE A 55 -6.61 4.19 -6.86
C PHE A 55 -6.66 3.67 -8.28
N SER A 56 -5.51 3.64 -8.93
CA SER A 56 -5.29 2.92 -10.18
C SER A 56 -3.99 2.15 -10.09
N PHE A 57 -4.08 0.83 -10.08
CA PHE A 57 -2.91 -0.05 -10.14
C PHE A 57 -2.52 -0.31 -11.59
N SER A 58 -1.21 -0.32 -11.85
CA SER A 58 -0.65 -0.87 -13.07
C SER A 58 -0.73 -2.39 -13.05
N ALA A 59 -0.56 -3.03 -14.21
CA ALA A 59 -0.44 -4.48 -14.27
C ALA A 59 0.75 -4.93 -13.38
N PRO A 60 0.55 -5.89 -12.46
CA PRO A 60 1.63 -6.34 -11.60
C PRO A 60 2.67 -7.11 -12.40
N ASP A 61 3.95 -6.84 -12.15
CA ASP A 61 5.06 -7.71 -12.53
C ASP A 61 5.31 -8.72 -11.42
N VAL A 62 5.29 -10.01 -11.75
CA VAL A 62 5.41 -11.11 -10.79
C VAL A 62 6.65 -11.92 -11.14
N ARG A 63 7.62 -11.92 -10.23
CA ARG A 63 8.83 -12.70 -10.35
C ARG A 63 8.91 -13.77 -9.29
N ILE A 64 8.91 -15.04 -9.72
CA ILE A 64 9.20 -16.17 -8.84
C ILE A 64 10.71 -16.27 -8.65
N VAL A 65 11.17 -16.10 -7.40
CA VAL A 65 12.60 -16.17 -7.06
C VAL A 65 12.98 -17.61 -6.72
N THR A 66 12.15 -18.26 -5.91
CA THR A 66 12.26 -19.68 -5.58
C THR A 66 10.87 -20.30 -5.52
N ARG A 67 10.78 -21.59 -5.23
CA ARG A 67 9.49 -22.26 -4.99
C ARG A 67 8.63 -21.57 -3.92
N ASP A 68 9.28 -20.96 -2.94
CA ASP A 68 8.64 -20.42 -1.74
C ASP A 68 8.84 -18.90 -1.59
N VAL A 69 9.41 -18.22 -2.60
CA VAL A 69 9.63 -16.77 -2.58
C VAL A 69 9.23 -16.16 -3.92
N ALA A 70 8.42 -15.11 -3.87
CA ALA A 70 8.01 -14.32 -5.02
C ALA A 70 8.17 -12.82 -4.72
N ILE A 71 8.41 -12.03 -5.76
CA ILE A 71 8.42 -10.58 -5.71
C ILE A 71 7.31 -10.10 -6.64
N VAL A 72 6.45 -9.23 -6.13
CA VAL A 72 5.39 -8.58 -6.89
C VAL A 72 5.66 -7.10 -6.89
N THR A 73 5.84 -6.52 -8.06
CA THR A 73 5.96 -5.07 -8.23
C THR A 73 4.71 -4.56 -8.92
N MET A 74 4.01 -3.62 -8.28
CA MET A 74 2.74 -3.10 -8.77
C MET A 74 2.69 -1.58 -8.55
N PRO A 75 3.21 -0.78 -9.49
CA PRO A 75 3.08 0.66 -9.41
C PRO A 75 1.60 1.08 -9.33
N TYR A 76 1.31 2.14 -8.59
CA TYR A 76 -0.03 2.68 -8.51
C TYR A 76 -0.05 4.20 -8.56
N LYS A 77 -1.23 4.72 -8.90
CA LYS A 77 -1.58 6.13 -8.78
C LYS A 77 -2.67 6.24 -7.74
N GLY A 78 -2.54 7.19 -6.83
CA GLY A 78 -3.47 7.36 -5.71
C GLY A 78 -3.87 8.82 -5.52
N LYS A 79 -5.15 9.07 -5.26
CA LYS A 79 -5.63 10.34 -4.72
C LYS A 79 -6.43 10.08 -3.46
N PHE A 80 -5.96 10.68 -2.37
CA PHE A 80 -6.50 10.54 -1.03
C PHE A 80 -7.16 11.86 -0.66
N TYR A 81 -8.46 11.80 -0.42
CA TYR A 81 -9.29 12.97 -0.11
C TYR A 81 -9.51 13.02 1.40
N PHE A 82 -9.01 14.08 2.02
CA PHE A 82 -9.22 14.38 3.44
C PHE A 82 -10.08 15.64 3.57
N PRO A 83 -10.67 15.90 4.74
CA PRO A 83 -11.36 17.16 5.00
C PRO A 83 -10.42 18.36 4.74
N GLY A 84 -10.70 19.15 3.71
CA GLY A 84 -9.95 20.36 3.36
C GLY A 84 -8.58 20.16 2.69
N SER A 85 -8.20 18.93 2.33
CA SER A 85 -6.93 18.69 1.63
C SER A 85 -6.97 17.45 0.73
N THR A 86 -6.10 17.43 -0.28
CA THR A 86 -5.94 16.24 -1.14
C THR A 86 -4.46 15.89 -1.25
N LEU A 87 -4.17 14.62 -1.01
CA LEU A 87 -2.84 14.04 -1.23
C LEU A 87 -2.86 13.24 -2.52
N SER A 88 -1.98 13.61 -3.47
CA SER A 88 -1.88 12.94 -4.76
C SER A 88 -0.52 12.27 -4.92
N PHE A 89 -0.56 11.00 -5.28
CA PHE A 89 0.60 10.20 -5.68
C PHE A 89 0.47 9.91 -7.18
N PRO A 90 1.11 10.72 -8.04
CA PRO A 90 1.01 10.58 -9.50
C PRO A 90 1.59 9.26 -9.99
N GLU A 91 2.62 8.75 -9.31
CA GLU A 91 3.20 7.43 -9.53
C GLU A 91 3.97 6.98 -8.28
N CYS A 92 3.48 5.94 -7.62
CA CYS A 92 4.14 5.28 -6.50
C CYS A 92 4.55 3.87 -6.93
N GLY A 93 5.83 3.56 -6.84
CA GLY A 93 6.33 2.21 -7.00
C GLY A 93 6.06 1.41 -5.74
N SER A 94 5.29 0.32 -5.85
CA SER A 94 5.06 -0.63 -4.76
C SER A 94 5.73 -1.96 -5.07
N THR A 95 6.50 -2.49 -4.13
CA THR A 95 7.14 -3.81 -4.22
C THR A 95 6.83 -4.63 -2.97
N LEU A 96 6.25 -5.80 -3.18
CA LEU A 96 5.92 -6.78 -2.18
C LEU A 96 6.85 -7.98 -2.33
N VAL A 97 7.46 -8.42 -1.24
CA VAL A 97 8.14 -9.72 -1.18
C VAL A 97 7.23 -10.67 -0.44
N LEU A 98 6.88 -11.76 -1.11
CA LEU A 98 6.05 -12.82 -0.57
C LEU A 98 6.89 -14.05 -0.28
N GLN A 99 6.61 -14.68 0.86
CA GLN A 99 7.17 -15.97 1.23
C GLN A 99 6.04 -16.95 1.52
N LYS A 100 6.23 -18.21 1.13
CA LYS A 100 5.31 -19.29 1.46
C LYS A 100 5.60 -19.81 2.86
N ILE A 101 4.68 -19.56 3.79
CA ILE A 101 4.77 -19.93 5.22
C ILE A 101 3.50 -20.71 5.57
N ASP A 102 3.62 -21.91 6.14
CA ASP A 102 2.50 -22.82 6.42
C ASP A 102 1.57 -23.04 5.22
N ASN A 103 2.19 -23.22 4.05
CA ASN A 103 1.52 -23.39 2.75
C ASN A 103 0.65 -22.21 2.29
N LYS A 104 0.79 -21.03 2.91
CA LYS A 104 0.14 -19.77 2.50
C LYS A 104 1.19 -18.76 2.05
N TRP A 105 0.89 -18.01 0.99
CA TRP A 105 1.73 -16.88 0.61
C TRP A 105 1.46 -15.72 1.55
N LYS A 106 2.49 -15.27 2.25
CA LYS A 106 2.43 -14.09 3.13
C LYS A 106 3.36 -13.01 2.64
N VAL A 107 2.99 -11.76 2.81
CA VAL A 107 3.86 -10.61 2.56
C VAL A 107 4.81 -10.47 3.75
N ILE A 108 6.11 -10.65 3.51
CA ILE A 108 7.16 -10.48 4.52
C ILE A 108 7.80 -9.09 4.44
N HIS A 109 7.68 -8.43 3.29
CA HIS A 109 8.22 -7.10 3.07
C HIS A 109 7.35 -6.31 2.09
N PHE A 110 7.15 -5.03 2.37
CA PHE A 110 6.50 -4.09 1.48
C PHE A 110 7.31 -2.80 1.45
N HIS A 111 7.70 -2.36 0.27
CA HIS A 111 8.42 -1.12 0.06
C HIS A 111 7.67 -0.25 -0.95
N GLU A 112 7.46 1.01 -0.57
CA GLU A 112 6.96 2.05 -1.44
C GLU A 112 8.05 3.07 -1.77
N SER A 113 8.08 3.51 -3.02
CA SER A 113 8.98 4.56 -3.49
C SER A 113 8.19 5.57 -4.31
N LEU A 114 8.39 6.86 -4.05
CA LEU A 114 7.78 7.92 -4.84
C LEU A 114 8.79 8.49 -5.82
N GLN A 115 8.37 8.62 -7.06
CA GLN A 115 9.15 9.34 -8.07
C GLN A 115 8.96 10.85 -7.92
N GLU A 116 7.72 11.31 -7.71
CA GLU A 116 7.33 12.70 -7.40
C GLU A 116 6.04 12.70 -6.55
N SER A 117 5.86 13.67 -5.65
CA SER A 117 4.59 13.90 -4.93
C SER A 117 4.19 15.37 -4.93
N GLU A 118 2.90 15.63 -5.11
CA GLU A 118 2.34 16.97 -5.03
C GLU A 118 1.31 17.02 -3.90
N PHE A 119 1.57 17.87 -2.91
CA PHE A 119 0.60 18.23 -1.87
C PHE A 119 -0.22 19.40 -2.40
N VAL A 120 -1.50 19.18 -2.66
CA VAL A 120 -2.42 20.26 -3.03
C VAL A 120 -3.29 20.59 -1.83
N THR A 121 -2.98 21.68 -1.15
CA THR A 121 -3.85 22.27 -0.13
C THR A 121 -4.83 23.20 -0.83
N THR A 122 -6.13 22.95 -0.69
CA THR A 122 -7.13 23.98 -0.98
C THR A 122 -7.06 25.00 0.14
N GLU A 123 -6.55 26.20 -0.14
CA GLU A 123 -6.74 27.34 0.76
C GLU A 123 -8.25 27.57 0.92
N LEU A 124 -8.71 27.59 2.18
CA LEU A 124 -10.08 27.94 2.56
C LEU A 124 -10.35 29.43 2.34
#